data_AF-A0A2M8BEP6-F1
#
_entry.id   AF-A0A2M8BEP6-F1
#
_cell.length_a   1.000
_cell.length_b   1.000
_cell.length_c   1.000
_cell.angle_alpha   90.00
_cell.angle_beta   90.00
_cell.angle_gamma   90.00
#
_symmetry.space_group_name_H-M   'P 1'
#
loop_
_entity.id
_entity.type
_entity.pdbx_description
1 polymer ?
#
loop_
_entity_poly.entity_id
_entity_poly.type
_entity_poly.pdbx_seq_one_letter_code
_entity_poly.pdbx_strand_id
1 'polypeptide(L)'
;MKPGTIARNIRNNYFKGSLRRSYWSAAAFAGEIRALFWPANSVFRGEVIKNQLSHLFSSVVPVNGETHERARAAVGWLMRGQAATPDDGVSLGYFPCDKTADKGWLASYPETTGYIITSLLAYAKKYDDTATAQAAMRMAAWEMAVQMPSGAVQGGPVCAPERQTAAAFNTGMVLDGWCSAYAYSGDQQVLDAARRAADWLVNDVDEHGYFKTNGAYVSAGEIKTYTCLCAWAIYRFGDLVQEERYRTAAVAIIEAALRQQQPNGWFAHDCLSNSEAPLTHTIGYTLQAVFE
;
A
#
# COMPACT_ATOMS: atom_id res chain seq x y z
N MET A 1 -15.11 -8.15 18.92
CA MET A 1 -14.82 -6.79 19.44
C MET A 1 -15.59 -6.58 20.73
N LYS A 2 -14.99 -6.03 21.79
CA LYS A 2 -15.79 -5.58 22.96
C LYS A 2 -16.86 -4.59 22.43
N PRO A 3 -18.09 -4.57 22.97
CA PRO A 3 -19.12 -3.61 22.55
C PRO A 3 -18.61 -2.15 22.56
N GLY A 4 -17.70 -1.84 23.51
CA GLY A 4 -17.00 -0.56 23.58
C GLY A 4 -16.10 -0.24 22.39
N THR A 5 -15.57 -1.23 21.66
CA THR A 5 -14.74 -1.01 20.46
C THR A 5 -15.59 -0.60 19.25
N ILE A 6 -16.78 -1.19 19.08
CA ILE A 6 -17.75 -0.78 18.05
C ILE A 6 -18.26 0.62 18.36
N ALA A 7 -18.68 0.87 19.61
CA ALA A 7 -19.14 2.19 20.04
C ALA A 7 -18.03 3.27 19.91
N ARG A 8 -16.77 2.91 20.18
CA ARG A 8 -15.62 3.81 20.03
C ARG A 8 -15.24 4.05 18.57
N ASN A 9 -15.29 3.03 17.70
CA ASN A 9 -15.06 3.20 16.26
C ASN A 9 -16.18 4.02 15.62
N ILE A 10 -17.43 3.78 16.04
CA ILE A 10 -18.59 4.60 15.66
C ILE A 10 -18.38 6.05 16.14
N ARG A 11 -18.08 6.26 17.42
CA ARG A 11 -17.83 7.61 17.98
C ARG A 11 -16.67 8.34 17.30
N ASN A 12 -15.55 7.67 17.04
CA ASN A 12 -14.35 8.30 16.50
C ASN A 12 -14.41 8.52 14.99
N ASN A 13 -15.04 7.62 14.22
CA ASN A 13 -15.10 7.74 12.75
C ASN A 13 -16.39 8.42 12.26
N TYR A 14 -17.47 8.37 13.04
CA TYR A 14 -18.80 8.81 12.60
C TYR A 14 -19.37 9.99 13.42
N PHE A 15 -18.78 10.33 14.58
CA PHE A 15 -19.24 11.47 15.40
C PHE A 15 -18.18 12.56 15.60
N LYS A 16 -17.04 12.51 14.90
CA LYS A 16 -16.09 13.63 14.78
C LYS A 16 -16.36 14.40 13.50
N GLY A 17 -17.02 15.56 13.61
CA GLY A 17 -17.31 16.44 12.47
C GLY A 17 -18.63 17.22 12.63
N SER A 18 -19.03 17.97 11.60
CA SER A 18 -20.33 18.63 11.59
C SER A 18 -21.47 17.60 11.64
N LEU A 19 -22.62 17.94 12.22
CA LEU A 19 -23.80 17.07 12.30
C LEU A 19 -24.17 16.44 10.95
N ARG A 20 -23.98 17.19 9.86
CA ARG A 20 -24.17 16.72 8.48
C ARG A 20 -23.21 15.58 8.13
N ARG A 21 -21.91 15.71 8.41
CA ARG A 21 -20.92 14.66 8.14
C ARG A 21 -21.25 13.41 8.95
N SER A 22 -21.58 13.56 10.22
CA SER A 22 -21.94 12.46 11.10
C SER A 22 -23.17 11.69 10.63
N TYR A 23 -24.21 12.41 10.17
CA TYR A 23 -25.40 11.81 9.58
C TYR A 23 -25.09 10.98 8.34
N TRP A 24 -24.33 11.53 7.38
CA TRP A 24 -23.99 10.83 6.15
C TRP A 24 -23.12 9.61 6.40
N SER A 25 -22.14 9.69 7.30
CA SER A 25 -21.34 8.55 7.68
C SER A 25 -22.22 7.45 8.31
N ALA A 26 -23.13 7.80 9.23
CA ALA A 26 -24.01 6.82 9.86
C ALA A 26 -24.98 6.17 8.85
N ALA A 27 -25.49 6.95 7.90
CA ALA A 27 -26.33 6.46 6.81
C ALA A 27 -25.56 5.50 5.88
N ALA A 28 -24.30 5.80 5.55
CA ALA A 28 -23.44 4.93 4.76
C ALA A 28 -23.21 3.59 5.49
N PHE A 29 -22.86 3.63 6.78
CA PHE A 29 -22.69 2.42 7.59
C PHE A 29 -23.96 1.57 7.67
N ALA A 30 -25.12 2.19 7.88
CA ALA A 30 -26.40 1.47 7.85
C ALA A 30 -26.68 0.84 6.48
N GLY A 31 -26.27 1.50 5.41
CA GLY A 31 -26.32 0.99 4.03
C GLY A 31 -25.45 -0.25 3.83
N GLU A 32 -24.20 -0.23 4.31
CA GLU A 32 -23.27 -1.38 4.26
C GLU A 32 -23.81 -2.58 5.05
N ILE A 33 -24.31 -2.33 6.27
CA ILE A 33 -24.94 -3.38 7.09
C ILE A 33 -26.15 -3.97 6.35
N ARG A 34 -26.99 -3.14 5.73
CA ARG A 34 -28.14 -3.63 4.95
C ARG A 34 -27.69 -4.45 3.74
N ALA A 35 -26.62 -4.04 3.05
CA ALA A 35 -26.06 -4.76 1.92
C ALA A 35 -25.52 -6.14 2.31
N LEU A 36 -24.97 -6.29 3.52
CA LEU A 36 -24.53 -7.59 4.06
C LEU A 36 -25.67 -8.62 4.12
N PHE A 37 -26.91 -8.17 4.31
CA PHE A 37 -28.07 -9.07 4.39
C PHE A 37 -28.69 -9.44 3.04
N TRP A 38 -28.16 -8.93 1.93
CA TRP A 38 -28.63 -9.32 0.61
C TRP A 38 -28.30 -10.79 0.30
N PRO A 39 -29.16 -11.52 -0.45
CA PRO A 39 -28.93 -12.93 -0.75
C PRO A 39 -27.57 -13.22 -1.41
N ALA A 40 -27.13 -12.33 -2.30
CA ALA A 40 -25.84 -12.41 -2.99
C ALA A 40 -24.64 -12.41 -2.01
N ASN A 41 -24.79 -11.84 -0.82
CA ASN A 41 -23.74 -11.70 0.19
C ASN A 41 -23.82 -12.74 1.30
N SER A 42 -24.62 -13.81 1.13
CA SER A 42 -24.85 -14.82 2.16
C SER A 42 -23.57 -15.51 2.65
N VAL A 43 -22.65 -15.85 1.75
CA VAL A 43 -21.34 -16.44 2.10
C VAL A 43 -20.49 -15.44 2.89
N PHE A 44 -20.36 -14.21 2.40
CA PHE A 44 -19.59 -13.16 3.06
C PHE A 44 -20.17 -12.83 4.45
N ARG A 45 -21.50 -12.78 4.57
CA ARG A 45 -22.20 -12.62 5.85
C ARG A 45 -21.86 -13.74 6.84
N GLY A 46 -21.77 -14.99 6.38
CA GLY A 46 -21.34 -16.12 7.20
C GLY A 46 -19.96 -15.89 7.79
N GLU A 47 -18.99 -15.48 6.96
CA GLU A 47 -17.62 -15.19 7.40
C GLU A 47 -17.54 -13.98 8.35
N VAL A 48 -18.28 -12.90 8.09
CA VAL A 48 -18.36 -11.74 9.00
C VAL A 48 -18.89 -12.16 10.37
N ILE A 49 -20.00 -12.91 10.42
CA ILE A 49 -20.57 -13.37 11.69
C ILE A 49 -19.58 -14.27 12.42
N LYS A 50 -19.01 -15.26 11.73
CA LYS A 50 -18.02 -16.18 12.31
C LYS A 50 -16.82 -15.43 12.90
N ASN A 51 -16.26 -14.49 12.14
CA ASN A 51 -15.13 -13.68 12.58
C ASN A 51 -15.47 -12.80 13.79
N GLN A 52 -16.65 -12.15 13.79
CA GLN A 52 -17.10 -11.36 14.93
C GLN A 52 -17.30 -12.21 16.20
N LEU A 53 -17.88 -13.41 16.06
CA LEU A 53 -18.03 -14.36 17.17
C LEU A 53 -16.66 -14.80 17.69
N SER A 54 -15.72 -15.17 16.82
CA SER A 54 -14.37 -15.53 17.24
C SER A 54 -13.67 -14.40 18.01
N HIS A 55 -13.82 -13.15 17.57
CA HIS A 55 -13.28 -12.00 18.30
C HIS A 55 -14.03 -11.67 19.60
N LEU A 56 -15.32 -11.96 19.70
CA LEU A 56 -16.10 -11.77 20.93
C LEU A 56 -15.66 -12.76 22.01
N PHE A 57 -15.44 -14.01 21.61
CA PHE A 57 -15.00 -15.08 22.51
C PHE A 57 -13.48 -15.18 22.64
N SER A 58 -12.72 -14.25 22.03
CA SER A 58 -11.25 -14.26 22.01
C SER A 58 -10.67 -15.62 21.59
N SER A 59 -11.34 -16.31 20.68
CA SER A 59 -11.01 -17.66 20.25
C SER A 59 -10.01 -17.71 19.09
N VAL A 60 -9.38 -16.57 18.78
CA VAL A 60 -8.38 -16.48 17.71
C VAL A 60 -7.06 -17.00 18.27
N VAL A 61 -6.62 -18.14 17.77
CA VAL A 61 -5.36 -18.77 18.16
C VAL A 61 -4.39 -18.72 16.97
N PRO A 62 -3.11 -18.35 17.17
CA PRO A 62 -2.10 -18.46 16.14
C PRO A 62 -2.02 -19.90 15.63
N VAL A 63 -2.03 -20.08 14.31
CA VAL A 63 -1.76 -21.39 13.71
C VAL A 63 -0.26 -21.48 13.47
N ASN A 64 0.37 -22.46 14.12
CA ASN A 64 1.78 -22.75 13.94
C ASN A 64 1.97 -23.71 12.76
N GLY A 65 2.97 -23.45 11.91
CA GLY A 65 3.18 -24.22 10.69
C GLY A 65 2.40 -23.66 9.49
N GLU A 66 2.23 -24.48 8.45
CA GLU A 66 1.49 -24.14 7.22
C GLU A 66 2.04 -22.90 6.47
N THR A 67 3.27 -22.45 6.73
CA THR A 67 3.83 -21.23 6.14
C THR A 67 3.74 -21.24 4.62
N HIS A 68 4.09 -22.35 3.98
CA HIS A 68 4.00 -22.49 2.53
C HIS A 68 2.54 -22.47 2.04
N GLU A 69 1.64 -23.20 2.69
CA GLU A 69 0.22 -23.27 2.28
C GLU A 69 -0.46 -21.92 2.39
N ARG A 70 -0.15 -21.16 3.45
CA ARG A 70 -0.66 -19.81 3.70
C ARG A 70 -0.07 -18.80 2.73
N ALA A 71 1.24 -18.87 2.46
CA ALA A 71 1.88 -18.04 1.44
C ALA A 71 1.26 -18.30 0.06
N ARG A 72 1.05 -19.58 -0.31
CA ARG A 72 0.38 -19.97 -1.56
C ARG A 72 -1.06 -19.45 -1.61
N ALA A 73 -1.80 -19.51 -0.51
CA ALA A 73 -3.16 -18.97 -0.45
C ALA A 73 -3.19 -17.44 -0.62
N ALA A 74 -2.22 -16.73 -0.03
CA ALA A 74 -2.05 -15.29 -0.18
C ALA A 74 -1.67 -14.91 -1.63
N VAL A 75 -0.71 -15.60 -2.23
CA VAL A 75 -0.35 -15.43 -3.66
C VAL A 75 -1.56 -15.67 -4.56
N GLY A 76 -2.30 -16.76 -4.32
CA GLY A 76 -3.53 -17.03 -5.07
C GLY A 76 -4.60 -15.96 -4.89
N TRP A 77 -4.64 -15.25 -3.76
CA TRP A 77 -5.52 -14.09 -3.57
C TRP A 77 -5.05 -12.87 -4.37
N LEU A 78 -3.76 -12.57 -4.37
CA LEU A 78 -3.17 -11.47 -5.16
C LEU A 78 -3.37 -11.71 -6.66
N MET A 79 -3.15 -12.94 -7.14
CA MET A 79 -3.41 -13.30 -8.54
C MET A 79 -4.88 -13.19 -8.93
N ARG A 80 -5.81 -13.49 -8.01
CA ARG A 80 -7.24 -13.22 -8.23
C ARG A 80 -7.53 -11.72 -8.32
N GLY A 81 -6.85 -10.90 -7.51
CA GLY A 81 -6.95 -9.45 -7.57
C GLY A 81 -6.44 -8.87 -8.89
N GLN A 82 -5.36 -9.43 -9.45
CA GLN A 82 -4.88 -9.09 -10.80
C GLN A 82 -5.86 -9.53 -11.88
N ALA A 83 -6.37 -10.76 -11.81
CA ALA A 83 -7.29 -11.28 -12.82
C ALA A 83 -8.66 -10.58 -12.83
N ALA A 84 -8.98 -9.80 -11.78
CA ALA A 84 -10.22 -9.07 -11.65
C ALA A 84 -10.18 -7.67 -12.30
N THR A 85 -9.01 -7.17 -12.68
CA THR A 85 -8.84 -5.89 -13.34
C THR A 85 -8.76 -6.06 -14.86
N PRO A 86 -9.15 -5.05 -15.65
CA PRO A 86 -9.07 -5.12 -17.11
C PRO A 86 -7.63 -4.94 -17.65
N ASP A 87 -6.68 -4.67 -16.76
CA ASP A 87 -5.25 -4.51 -17.01
C ASP A 87 -4.45 -5.45 -16.10
N ASP A 88 -3.11 -5.44 -16.23
CA ASP A 88 -2.21 -6.29 -15.45
C ASP A 88 -1.87 -5.75 -14.04
N GLY A 89 -2.48 -4.64 -13.61
CA GLY A 89 -2.37 -4.14 -12.25
C GLY A 89 -3.16 -4.97 -11.24
N VAL A 90 -2.99 -4.74 -9.94
CA VAL A 90 -3.78 -5.40 -8.89
C VAL A 90 -4.82 -4.45 -8.35
N SER A 91 -6.06 -4.93 -8.20
CA SER A 91 -7.17 -4.17 -7.60
C SER A 91 -6.79 -3.55 -6.25
N LEU A 92 -7.20 -2.29 -6.03
CA LEU A 92 -7.09 -1.60 -4.74
C LEU A 92 -7.67 -2.42 -3.58
N GLY A 93 -8.71 -3.22 -3.83
CA GLY A 93 -9.26 -4.12 -2.82
C GLY A 93 -10.51 -4.86 -3.26
N TYR A 94 -11.08 -5.60 -2.32
CA TYR A 94 -12.30 -6.38 -2.50
C TYR A 94 -13.36 -5.97 -1.48
N PHE A 95 -14.44 -5.36 -1.97
CA PHE A 95 -15.56 -4.79 -1.23
C PHE A 95 -16.89 -5.36 -1.74
N PRO A 96 -17.26 -6.60 -1.35
CA PRO A 96 -18.42 -7.31 -1.91
C PRO A 96 -19.78 -6.66 -1.60
N CYS A 97 -19.83 -5.77 -0.60
CA CYS A 97 -21.02 -5.01 -0.25
C CYS A 97 -21.06 -3.61 -0.89
N ASP A 98 -20.00 -3.18 -1.57
CA ASP A 98 -19.96 -1.91 -2.26
C ASP A 98 -20.65 -2.05 -3.62
N LYS A 99 -21.64 -1.21 -3.87
CA LYS A 99 -22.42 -1.21 -5.12
C LYS A 99 -21.67 -0.59 -6.29
N THR A 100 -20.61 0.14 -6.01
CA THR A 100 -19.75 0.79 -7.02
C THR A 100 -18.64 -0.15 -7.50
N ALA A 101 -18.38 -1.25 -6.78
CA ALA A 101 -17.39 -2.24 -7.14
C ALA A 101 -17.96 -3.30 -8.10
N ASP A 102 -17.25 -3.61 -9.19
CA ASP A 102 -17.66 -4.68 -10.10
C ASP A 102 -17.35 -6.04 -9.46
N LYS A 103 -18.39 -6.80 -9.13
CA LYS A 103 -18.30 -8.07 -8.40
C LYS A 103 -17.45 -7.94 -7.12
N GLY A 104 -17.41 -6.76 -6.52
CA GLY A 104 -16.62 -6.46 -5.33
C GLY A 104 -15.19 -6.01 -5.58
N TRP A 105 -14.63 -6.12 -6.79
CA TRP A 105 -13.28 -5.61 -7.08
C TRP A 105 -13.30 -4.15 -7.50
N LEU A 106 -12.23 -3.43 -7.17
CA LEU A 106 -12.04 -2.02 -7.53
C LEU A 106 -10.98 -1.91 -8.65
N ALA A 107 -10.76 -0.68 -9.12
CA ALA A 107 -9.73 -0.41 -10.10
C ALA A 107 -8.32 -0.76 -9.57
N SER A 108 -7.41 -1.01 -10.50
CA SER A 108 -6.00 -1.29 -10.23
C SER A 108 -5.35 -0.15 -9.45
N TYR A 109 -4.46 -0.46 -8.52
CA TYR A 109 -3.76 0.53 -7.71
C TYR A 109 -2.24 0.40 -7.85
N PRO A 110 -1.56 1.36 -8.51
CA PRO A 110 -0.12 1.28 -8.77
C PRO A 110 0.74 1.01 -7.52
N GLU A 111 0.59 1.81 -6.45
CA GLU A 111 1.38 1.60 -5.23
C GLU A 111 1.30 0.17 -4.70
N THR A 112 0.08 -0.40 -4.62
CA THR A 112 -0.09 -1.78 -4.14
C THR A 112 0.53 -2.80 -5.07
N THR A 113 0.42 -2.57 -6.38
CA THR A 113 0.96 -3.46 -7.40
C THR A 113 2.50 -3.47 -7.33
N GLY A 114 3.11 -2.30 -7.11
CA GLY A 114 4.54 -2.11 -6.89
C GLY A 114 5.16 -3.08 -5.87
N TYR A 115 4.73 -3.05 -4.60
CA TYR A 115 5.29 -3.96 -3.59
C TYR A 115 4.78 -5.41 -3.71
N ILE A 116 3.66 -5.65 -4.41
CA ILE A 116 3.21 -7.00 -4.74
C ILE A 116 4.22 -7.67 -5.69
N ILE A 117 4.79 -6.94 -6.66
CA ILE A 117 5.82 -7.47 -7.57
C ILE A 117 6.99 -8.07 -6.79
N THR A 118 7.55 -7.32 -5.83
CA THR A 118 8.64 -7.81 -4.95
C THR A 118 8.24 -9.09 -4.22
N SER A 119 7.03 -9.12 -3.65
CA SER A 119 6.53 -10.27 -2.89
C SER A 119 6.33 -11.52 -3.77
N LEU A 120 5.75 -11.35 -4.97
CA LEU A 120 5.51 -12.44 -5.92
C LEU A 120 6.81 -12.97 -6.51
N LEU A 121 7.78 -12.12 -6.84
CA LEU A 121 9.09 -12.57 -7.32
C LEU A 121 9.88 -13.31 -6.23
N ALA A 122 9.81 -12.85 -4.98
CA ALA A 122 10.41 -13.56 -3.85
C ALA A 122 9.76 -14.95 -3.63
N TYR A 123 8.43 -15.03 -3.70
CA TYR A 123 7.71 -16.30 -3.65
C TYR A 123 8.10 -17.23 -4.80
N ALA A 124 8.08 -16.72 -6.04
CA ALA A 124 8.42 -17.49 -7.23
C ALA A 124 9.83 -18.06 -7.15
N LYS A 125 10.82 -17.26 -6.73
CA LYS A 125 12.19 -17.73 -6.51
C LYS A 125 12.27 -18.82 -5.43
N LYS A 126 11.49 -18.70 -4.36
CA LYS A 126 11.52 -19.64 -3.23
C LYS A 126 10.93 -21.00 -3.58
N TYR A 127 9.88 -21.03 -4.41
CA TYR A 127 9.09 -22.22 -4.70
C TYR A 127 9.15 -22.68 -6.16
N ASP A 128 10.02 -22.07 -6.97
CA ASP A 128 10.18 -22.34 -8.40
C ASP A 128 8.87 -22.17 -9.20
N ASP A 129 8.09 -21.16 -8.84
CA ASP A 129 6.78 -20.88 -9.45
C ASP A 129 6.91 -19.85 -10.58
N THR A 130 7.11 -20.37 -11.79
CA THR A 130 7.25 -19.55 -13.00
C THR A 130 5.97 -18.78 -13.35
N ALA A 131 4.78 -19.32 -13.04
CA ALA A 131 3.52 -18.64 -13.34
C ALA A 131 3.36 -17.38 -12.48
N THR A 132 3.73 -17.47 -11.20
CA THR A 132 3.77 -16.31 -10.30
C THR A 132 4.81 -15.29 -10.75
N ALA A 133 6.00 -15.71 -11.20
CA ALA A 133 7.00 -14.80 -11.74
C ALA A 133 6.50 -14.06 -13.00
N GLN A 134 5.87 -14.77 -13.94
CA GLN A 134 5.30 -14.18 -15.15
C GLN A 134 4.21 -13.16 -14.82
N ALA A 135 3.36 -13.45 -13.83
CA ALA A 135 2.36 -12.50 -13.36
C ALA A 135 2.99 -11.21 -12.82
N ALA A 136 4.05 -11.33 -12.01
CA ALA A 136 4.78 -10.19 -11.48
C ALA A 136 5.48 -9.37 -12.58
N MET A 137 6.00 -10.01 -13.63
CA MET A 137 6.61 -9.30 -14.76
C MET A 137 5.57 -8.54 -15.60
N ARG A 138 4.36 -9.07 -15.76
CA ARG A 138 3.25 -8.33 -16.39
C ARG A 138 2.82 -7.12 -15.56
N MET A 139 2.77 -7.26 -14.23
CA MET A 139 2.56 -6.12 -13.32
C MET A 139 3.62 -5.05 -13.50
N ALA A 140 4.91 -5.43 -13.56
CA ALA A 140 6.01 -4.49 -13.77
C ALA A 140 5.91 -3.76 -15.12
N ALA A 141 5.50 -4.45 -16.19
CA ALA A 141 5.26 -3.86 -17.49
C ALA A 141 4.08 -2.88 -17.48
N TRP A 142 2.99 -3.22 -16.79
CA TRP A 142 1.85 -2.31 -16.61
C TRP A 142 2.23 -1.06 -15.80
N GLU A 143 3.01 -1.20 -14.74
CA GLU A 143 3.55 -0.05 -13.99
C GLU A 143 4.31 0.91 -14.90
N MET A 144 5.13 0.39 -15.82
CA MET A 144 5.86 1.24 -16.77
C MET A 144 4.90 2.01 -17.70
N ALA A 145 3.80 1.38 -18.10
CA ALA A 145 2.80 1.99 -18.96
C ALA A 145 1.98 3.09 -18.24
N VAL A 146 1.81 3.01 -16.92
CA VAL A 146 1.09 4.01 -16.13
C VAL A 146 1.99 5.05 -15.45
N GLN A 147 3.32 4.92 -15.57
CA GLN A 147 4.28 5.90 -15.08
C GLN A 147 4.04 7.25 -15.75
N MET A 148 4.05 8.32 -14.96
CA MET A 148 3.86 9.68 -15.44
C MET A 148 5.08 10.14 -16.26
N PRO A 149 4.92 11.10 -17.20
CA PRO A 149 6.05 11.66 -17.94
C PRO A 149 7.16 12.26 -17.06
N SER A 150 6.84 12.68 -15.83
CA SER A 150 7.80 13.17 -14.85
C SER A 150 8.70 12.08 -14.22
N GLY A 151 8.38 10.80 -14.44
CA GLY A 151 8.98 9.66 -13.74
C GLY A 151 8.24 9.23 -12.48
N ALA A 152 7.32 10.05 -11.98
CA ALA A 152 6.51 9.74 -10.80
C ALA A 152 5.44 8.68 -11.10
N VAL A 153 4.87 8.14 -10.03
CA VAL A 153 3.65 7.32 -10.07
C VAL A 153 2.53 8.04 -9.32
N GLN A 154 1.30 7.90 -9.85
CA GLN A 154 0.13 8.55 -9.29
C GLN A 154 -0.25 8.02 -7.89
N GLY A 155 -0.82 8.92 -7.08
CA GLY A 155 -1.54 8.60 -5.85
C GLY A 155 -2.94 8.04 -6.12
N GLY A 156 -3.34 7.00 -5.38
CA GLY A 156 -4.65 6.36 -5.51
C GLY A 156 -4.82 5.44 -6.73
N PRO A 157 -6.04 4.92 -6.96
CA PRO A 157 -6.34 4.01 -8.08
C PRO A 157 -5.97 4.62 -9.43
N VAL A 158 -5.70 3.75 -10.40
CA VAL A 158 -5.37 4.15 -11.77
C VAL A 158 -6.46 5.07 -12.33
N CYS A 159 -6.05 6.22 -12.85
CA CYS A 159 -6.95 7.18 -13.47
C CYS A 159 -6.36 7.76 -14.76
N ALA A 160 -7.18 8.54 -15.46
CA ALA A 160 -6.78 9.19 -16.71
C ALA A 160 -5.67 10.23 -16.46
N PRO A 161 -4.75 10.46 -17.41
CA PRO A 161 -3.58 11.34 -17.23
C PRO A 161 -3.90 12.72 -16.65
N GLU A 162 -5.03 13.32 -17.03
CA GLU A 162 -5.44 14.66 -16.61
C GLU A 162 -5.83 14.74 -15.13
N ARG A 163 -6.07 13.59 -14.49
CA ARG A 163 -6.43 13.47 -13.07
C ARG A 163 -5.29 12.93 -12.22
N GLN A 164 -4.16 12.56 -12.82
CA GLN A 164 -3.03 12.01 -12.08
C GLN A 164 -2.44 13.06 -11.13
N THR A 165 -2.17 12.64 -9.91
CA THR A 165 -1.41 13.43 -8.93
C THR A 165 -0.22 12.60 -8.49
N ALA A 166 1.00 13.11 -8.63
CA ALA A 166 2.19 12.41 -8.19
C ALA A 166 2.16 12.17 -6.67
N ALA A 167 2.72 11.05 -6.22
CA ALA A 167 2.89 10.75 -4.80
C ALA A 167 4.22 10.04 -4.56
N ALA A 168 5.01 10.55 -3.61
CA ALA A 168 6.33 10.00 -3.31
C ALA A 168 6.26 8.57 -2.77
N PHE A 169 5.30 8.30 -1.89
CA PHE A 169 5.11 6.95 -1.35
C PHE A 169 4.83 5.93 -2.46
N ASN A 170 3.86 6.23 -3.34
CA ASN A 170 3.48 5.40 -4.46
C ASN A 170 4.67 5.15 -5.40
N THR A 171 5.41 6.22 -5.72
CA THR A 171 6.60 6.14 -6.58
C THR A 171 7.68 5.26 -5.95
N GLY A 172 7.91 5.36 -4.63
CA GLY A 172 8.88 4.51 -3.92
C GLY A 172 8.48 3.03 -3.90
N MET A 173 7.19 2.73 -3.69
CA MET A 173 6.72 1.34 -3.66
C MET A 173 6.79 0.68 -5.05
N VAL A 174 6.54 1.44 -6.11
CA VAL A 174 6.73 0.96 -7.49
C VAL A 174 8.21 0.83 -7.86
N LEU A 175 9.06 1.76 -7.40
CA LEU A 175 10.52 1.63 -7.55
C LEU A 175 11.04 0.34 -6.90
N ASP A 176 10.55 -0.02 -5.71
CA ASP A 176 10.90 -1.28 -5.04
C ASP A 176 10.55 -2.50 -5.90
N GLY A 177 9.35 -2.50 -6.49
CA GLY A 177 8.88 -3.50 -7.44
C GLY A 177 9.76 -3.61 -8.66
N TRP A 178 10.12 -2.49 -9.30
CA TRP A 178 11.01 -2.48 -10.45
C TRP A 178 12.44 -2.89 -10.11
N CYS A 179 12.96 -2.56 -8.93
CA CYS A 179 14.25 -3.08 -8.47
C CYS A 179 14.25 -4.61 -8.45
N SER A 180 13.16 -5.22 -7.95
CA SER A 180 12.99 -6.68 -7.93
C SER A 180 12.81 -7.26 -9.33
N ALA A 181 12.01 -6.62 -10.18
CA ALA A 181 11.79 -7.05 -11.56
C ALA A 181 13.07 -6.97 -12.41
N TYR A 182 13.87 -5.91 -12.26
CA TYR A 182 15.16 -5.79 -12.93
C TYR A 182 16.15 -6.84 -12.42
N ALA A 183 16.27 -7.02 -11.10
CA ALA A 183 17.14 -8.05 -10.53
C ALA A 183 16.76 -9.47 -11.00
N TYR A 184 15.48 -9.71 -11.29
CA TYR A 184 14.99 -10.98 -11.83
C TYR A 184 15.26 -11.16 -13.33
N SER A 185 15.03 -10.11 -14.13
CA SER A 185 14.96 -10.22 -15.61
C SER A 185 16.17 -9.66 -16.36
N GLY A 186 16.89 -8.70 -15.78
CA GLY A 186 17.91 -7.91 -16.48
C GLY A 186 17.36 -6.95 -17.55
N ASP A 187 16.04 -6.74 -17.61
CA ASP A 187 15.39 -5.92 -18.63
C ASP A 187 15.72 -4.43 -18.47
N GLN A 188 16.37 -3.85 -19.48
CA GLN A 188 16.78 -2.45 -19.48
C GLN A 188 15.58 -1.48 -19.50
N GLN A 189 14.43 -1.88 -20.03
CA GLN A 189 13.24 -1.02 -20.00
C GLN A 189 12.75 -0.81 -18.55
N VAL A 190 12.80 -1.88 -17.75
CA VAL A 190 12.49 -1.82 -16.31
C VAL A 190 13.51 -0.94 -15.59
N LEU A 191 14.80 -1.07 -15.92
CA LEU A 191 15.84 -0.24 -15.34
C LEU A 191 15.64 1.25 -15.65
N ASP A 192 15.29 1.58 -16.89
CA ASP A 192 15.03 2.97 -17.31
C ASP A 192 13.81 3.57 -16.60
N ALA A 193 12.74 2.79 -16.43
CA ALA A 193 11.57 3.22 -15.66
C ALA A 193 11.91 3.45 -14.18
N ALA A 194 12.66 2.51 -13.58
CA ALA A 194 13.17 2.63 -12.21
C ALA A 194 14.05 3.87 -12.04
N ARG A 195 14.94 4.15 -12.99
CA ARG A 195 15.80 5.34 -12.98
C ARG A 195 14.99 6.63 -12.96
N ARG A 196 13.98 6.75 -13.82
CA ARG A 196 13.11 7.94 -13.84
C ARG A 196 12.39 8.14 -12.51
N ALA A 197 11.90 7.07 -11.88
CA ALA A 197 11.28 7.15 -10.56
C ALA A 197 12.27 7.52 -9.46
N ALA A 198 13.46 6.91 -9.46
CA ALA A 198 14.51 7.23 -8.49
C ALA A 198 14.99 8.68 -8.62
N ASP A 199 15.20 9.16 -9.85
CA ASP A 199 15.55 10.56 -10.13
C ASP A 199 14.45 11.52 -9.66
N TRP A 200 13.19 11.18 -9.92
CA TRP A 200 12.07 11.98 -9.44
C TRP A 200 12.01 12.03 -7.90
N LEU A 201 12.17 10.88 -7.24
CA LEU A 201 12.15 10.77 -5.77
C LEU A 201 13.26 11.59 -5.13
N VAL A 202 14.51 11.48 -5.60
CA VAL A 202 15.64 12.25 -5.07
C VAL A 202 15.40 13.75 -5.20
N ASN A 203 14.78 14.20 -6.30
CA ASN A 203 14.45 15.62 -6.51
C ASN A 203 13.23 16.10 -5.69
N ASP A 204 12.39 15.18 -5.22
CA ASP A 204 11.23 15.48 -4.36
C ASP A 204 11.59 15.62 -2.87
N VAL A 205 12.81 15.25 -2.47
CA VAL A 205 13.32 15.46 -1.11
C VAL A 205 13.68 16.95 -0.92
N ASP A 206 13.28 17.54 0.21
CA ASP A 206 13.64 18.90 0.61
C ASP A 206 15.01 18.96 1.31
N GLU A 207 15.47 20.17 1.65
CA GLU A 207 16.73 20.39 2.37
C GLU A 207 16.79 19.76 3.76
N HIS A 208 15.66 19.30 4.30
CA HIS A 208 15.53 18.67 5.60
C HIS A 208 15.40 17.15 5.52
N GLY A 209 15.42 16.56 4.32
CA GLY A 209 15.34 15.12 4.10
C GLY A 209 13.92 14.56 4.06
N TYR A 210 12.90 15.39 3.87
CA TYR A 210 11.50 14.95 3.76
C TYR A 210 10.97 15.08 2.32
N PHE A 211 10.07 14.17 1.95
CA PHE A 211 9.35 14.27 0.67
C PHE A 211 8.32 15.40 0.70
N LYS A 212 8.25 16.16 -0.39
CA LYS A 212 7.32 17.28 -0.56
C LYS A 212 5.96 16.83 -1.12
N THR A 213 5.94 15.76 -1.91
CA THR A 213 4.78 15.40 -2.74
C THR A 213 4.03 14.18 -2.20
N ASN A 214 2.82 14.41 -1.68
CA ASN A 214 2.01 13.37 -1.00
C ASN A 214 0.78 12.89 -1.79
N GLY A 215 0.49 13.46 -2.96
CA GLY A 215 -0.70 13.15 -3.76
C GLY A 215 -2.02 13.67 -3.16
N ALA A 216 -3.14 13.36 -3.81
CA ALA A 216 -4.46 13.89 -3.44
C ALA A 216 -5.13 13.21 -2.22
N TYR A 217 -4.59 12.09 -1.75
CA TYR A 217 -5.22 11.24 -0.73
C TYR A 217 -4.62 11.39 0.68
N VAL A 218 -3.61 12.24 0.82
CA VAL A 218 -2.85 12.48 2.06
C VAL A 218 -2.90 13.98 2.39
N SER A 219 -2.90 14.36 3.67
CA SER A 219 -2.92 15.78 4.04
C SER A 219 -1.63 16.47 3.57
N ALA A 220 -1.79 17.62 2.90
CA ALA A 220 -0.69 18.45 2.44
C ALA A 220 -0.08 19.28 3.58
N GLY A 221 1.19 19.64 3.43
CA GLY A 221 1.88 20.58 4.34
C GLY A 221 2.29 20.01 5.70
N GLU A 222 2.24 18.69 5.87
CA GLU A 222 2.68 18.00 7.08
C GLU A 222 3.80 17.00 6.73
N ILE A 223 4.74 16.82 7.66
CA ILE A 223 5.70 15.71 7.60
C ILE A 223 4.92 14.39 7.55
N LYS A 224 5.42 13.43 6.78
CA LYS A 224 4.89 12.08 6.66
C LYS A 224 6.00 11.08 6.91
N THR A 225 6.29 10.78 8.17
CA THR A 225 7.49 10.02 8.54
C THR A 225 7.52 8.64 7.87
N TYR A 226 6.39 7.95 7.77
CA TYR A 226 6.25 6.68 7.05
C TYR A 226 6.72 6.68 5.58
N THR A 227 6.81 7.84 4.94
CA THR A 227 7.36 7.94 3.57
C THR A 227 8.85 7.66 3.52
N CYS A 228 9.54 7.59 4.66
CA CYS A 228 10.93 7.18 4.73
C CYS A 228 11.15 5.76 4.20
N LEU A 229 10.12 4.91 4.12
CA LEU A 229 10.23 3.60 3.45
C LEU A 229 10.67 3.71 1.98
N CYS A 230 10.42 4.84 1.31
CA CYS A 230 10.96 5.09 -0.03
C CYS A 230 12.49 5.10 -0.06
N ALA A 231 13.16 5.41 1.06
CA ALA A 231 14.61 5.39 1.16
C ALA A 231 15.17 3.99 0.87
N TRP A 232 14.49 2.93 1.32
CA TRP A 232 14.89 1.56 1.02
C TRP A 232 14.90 1.29 -0.50
N ALA A 233 13.82 1.67 -1.20
CA ALA A 233 13.74 1.52 -2.65
C ALA A 233 14.82 2.33 -3.40
N ILE A 234 15.08 3.57 -2.95
CA ILE A 234 16.13 4.43 -3.51
C ILE A 234 17.52 3.81 -3.26
N TYR A 235 17.78 3.29 -2.06
CA TYR A 235 19.05 2.66 -1.72
C TYR A 235 19.28 1.40 -2.56
N ARG A 236 18.28 0.51 -2.64
CA ARG A 236 18.31 -0.67 -3.51
C ARG A 236 18.61 -0.31 -4.96
N PHE A 237 18.01 0.76 -5.47
CA PHE A 237 18.28 1.22 -6.82
C PHE A 237 19.73 1.70 -6.96
N GLY A 238 20.23 2.51 -6.02
CA GLY A 238 21.63 2.96 -5.97
C GLY A 238 22.64 1.82 -5.89
N ASP A 239 22.29 0.73 -5.21
CA ASP A 239 23.04 -0.52 -5.22
C ASP A 239 23.04 -1.18 -6.60
N LEU A 240 21.86 -1.33 -7.22
CA LEU A 240 21.74 -1.97 -8.54
C LEU A 240 22.52 -1.22 -9.63
N VAL A 241 22.55 0.11 -9.60
CA VAL A 241 23.24 0.93 -10.62
C VAL A 241 24.63 1.42 -10.20
N GLN A 242 25.07 1.10 -8.98
CA GLN A 242 26.37 1.53 -8.43
C GLN A 242 26.55 3.06 -8.44
N GLU A 243 25.50 3.81 -8.12
CA GLU A 243 25.53 5.28 -8.08
C GLU A 243 25.31 5.81 -6.65
N GLU A 244 26.34 6.48 -6.12
CA GLU A 244 26.38 6.95 -4.73
C GLU A 244 25.31 8.00 -4.42
N ARG A 245 24.88 8.79 -5.41
CA ARG A 245 23.88 9.87 -5.21
C ARG A 245 22.56 9.35 -4.65
N TYR A 246 22.14 8.15 -5.05
CA TYR A 246 20.90 7.54 -4.54
C TYR A 246 21.09 7.02 -3.12
N ARG A 247 22.22 6.36 -2.83
CA ARG A 247 22.54 5.86 -1.49
C ARG A 247 22.63 7.00 -0.47
N THR A 248 23.33 8.08 -0.84
CA THR A 248 23.45 9.28 -0.02
C THR A 248 22.08 9.91 0.25
N ALA A 249 21.22 10.03 -0.77
CA ALA A 249 19.87 10.54 -0.58
C ALA A 249 19.01 9.66 0.34
N ALA A 250 19.08 8.33 0.17
CA ALA A 250 18.38 7.38 1.03
C ALA A 250 18.81 7.51 2.50
N VAL A 251 20.11 7.60 2.78
CA VAL A 251 20.62 7.80 4.15
C VAL A 251 20.10 9.11 4.74
N ALA A 252 20.13 10.21 3.99
CA ALA A 252 19.63 11.50 4.47
C ALA A 252 18.12 11.46 4.83
N ILE A 253 17.31 10.71 4.07
CA ILE A 253 15.88 10.50 4.37
C ILE A 253 15.72 9.72 5.69
N ILE A 254 16.50 8.66 5.91
CA ILE A 254 16.45 7.89 7.16
C ILE A 254 16.92 8.73 8.35
N GLU A 255 17.99 9.50 8.21
CA GLU A 255 18.44 10.43 9.24
C GLU A 255 17.36 11.47 9.59
N ALA A 256 16.57 11.92 8.61
CA ALA A 256 15.42 12.78 8.84
C ALA A 256 14.30 12.07 9.61
N ALA A 257 13.97 10.84 9.26
CA ALA A 257 13.00 10.03 9.99
C ALA A 257 13.42 9.78 11.45
N LEU A 258 14.71 9.51 11.70
CA LEU A 258 15.23 9.30 13.06
C LEU A 258 15.07 10.53 13.97
N ARG A 259 15.10 11.76 13.41
CA ARG A 259 14.78 12.98 14.16
C ARG A 259 13.33 13.06 14.65
N GLN A 260 12.44 12.24 14.10
CA GLN A 260 11.04 12.16 14.51
C GLN A 260 10.80 11.16 15.65
N GLN A 261 11.82 10.39 16.05
CA GLN A 261 11.70 9.46 17.17
C GLN A 261 11.57 10.21 18.50
N GLN A 262 10.53 9.89 19.25
CA GLN A 262 10.22 10.43 20.57
C GLN A 262 10.92 9.62 21.68
N PRO A 263 11.05 10.15 22.91
CA PRO A 263 11.71 9.45 24.02
C PRO A 263 11.11 8.09 24.39
N ASN A 264 9.85 7.84 24.02
CA ASN A 264 9.17 6.57 24.24
C ASN A 264 9.35 5.57 23.08
N GLY A 265 10.22 5.89 22.10
CA GLY A 265 10.54 5.06 20.94
C GLY A 265 9.58 5.21 19.76
N TRP A 266 8.47 5.94 19.91
CA TRP A 266 7.50 6.16 18.83
C TRP A 266 7.98 7.22 17.86
N PHE A 267 7.66 7.06 16.58
CA PHE A 267 7.91 8.07 15.56
C PHE A 267 6.69 9.00 15.42
N ALA A 268 6.93 10.31 15.44
CA ALA A 268 5.91 11.31 15.18
C ALA A 268 5.52 11.33 13.69
N HIS A 269 4.34 11.88 13.38
CA HIS A 269 3.86 12.08 12.00
C HIS A 269 3.69 10.80 11.15
N ASP A 270 3.49 9.65 11.80
CA ASP A 270 3.18 8.36 11.16
C ASP A 270 1.70 8.21 10.82
N CYS A 271 1.15 9.13 10.01
CA CYS A 271 -0.24 9.03 9.57
C CYS A 271 -0.48 9.73 8.23
N LEU A 272 -1.50 9.28 7.50
CA LEU A 272 -1.94 9.89 6.25
C LEU A 272 -2.60 11.26 6.47
N SER A 273 -3.49 11.36 7.46
CA SER A 273 -4.37 12.53 7.59
C SER A 273 -4.48 13.11 9.00
N ASN A 274 -4.00 12.39 10.02
CA ASN A 274 -4.09 12.84 11.41
C ASN A 274 -2.87 12.34 12.20
N SER A 275 -1.85 13.19 12.32
CA SER A 275 -0.59 12.85 13.01
C SER A 275 -0.76 12.44 14.47
N GLU A 276 -1.88 12.83 15.12
CA GLU A 276 -2.21 12.44 16.51
C GLU A 276 -2.81 11.02 16.63
N ALA A 277 -3.08 10.36 15.50
CA ALA A 277 -3.68 9.02 15.44
C ALA A 277 -2.92 8.14 14.44
N PRO A 278 -1.69 7.70 14.76
CA PRO A 278 -0.89 6.89 13.86
C PRO A 278 -1.55 5.55 13.54
N LEU A 279 -1.30 5.04 12.33
CA LEU A 279 -1.86 3.79 11.82
C LEU A 279 -0.83 2.67 11.98
N THR A 280 -1.28 1.46 12.33
CA THR A 280 -0.36 0.31 12.56
C THR A 280 0.55 0.02 11.37
N HIS A 281 0.07 0.21 10.14
CA HIS A 281 0.88 -0.02 8.94
C HIS A 281 1.88 1.12 8.68
N THR A 282 1.56 2.39 8.97
CA THR A 282 2.51 3.50 8.80
C THR A 282 3.65 3.39 9.79
N ILE A 283 3.38 2.94 11.02
CA ILE A 283 4.41 2.56 12.00
C ILE A 283 5.28 1.43 11.44
N GLY A 284 4.66 0.41 10.85
CA GLY A 284 5.36 -0.71 10.21
C GLY A 284 6.30 -0.24 9.09
N TYR A 285 5.84 0.69 8.23
CA TYR A 285 6.66 1.26 7.17
C TYR A 285 7.86 2.03 7.70
N THR A 286 7.67 2.86 8.73
CA THR A 286 8.77 3.60 9.35
C THR A 286 9.81 2.67 9.97
N LEU A 287 9.36 1.64 10.69
CA LEU A 287 10.27 0.68 11.32
C LEU A 287 11.01 -0.17 10.28
N GLN A 288 10.34 -0.58 9.20
CA GLN A 288 10.99 -1.31 8.11
C GLN A 288 12.05 -0.44 7.43
N ALA A 289 11.73 0.83 7.14
CA ALA A 289 12.66 1.75 6.52
C ALA A 289 13.96 1.94 7.31
N VAL A 290 13.86 1.98 8.65
CA VAL A 290 15.02 2.14 9.54
C VAL A 290 15.80 0.82 9.69
N PHE A 291 15.13 -0.31 9.51
CA PHE A 291 15.74 -1.63 9.64
C PHE A 291 16.55 -2.06 8.41
N GLU A 292 16.02 -1.81 7.22
CA GLU A 292 16.64 -2.14 5.93
C GLU A 292 17.78 -1.15 5.59
#